data_AF-A0A9D7C6S2-F1
#
_entry.id   AF-A0A9D7C6S2-F1
#
_cell.length_a   1.000
_cell.length_b   1.000
_cell.length_c   1.000
_cell.angle_alpha   90.00
_cell.angle_beta   90.00
_cell.angle_gamma   90.00
#
_symmetry.space_group_name_H-M   'P 1'
#
loop_
_entity.id
_entity.type
_entity.pdbx_description
1 polymer ?
#
loop_
_entity_poly.entity_id
_entity_poly.type
_entity_poly.pdbx_seq_one_letter_code
_entity_poly.pdbx_strand_id
1 'polypeptide(L)'
;METNEVTEKHASENENDFEINTGRIFSNEGDYAREGEEYLAKKCPDRLAESLEMTIRSLLEKHTKPSISSTNSTDNYLELKHEKLASGEMAHLQMQNFKVDHFVLKLEYPIEGPIQPSRVGKPEKYFYYLFEFREPLRITRKMVDAGTFELLFAFALRQCDLSYLVQFMEYHIDHNFEGDLSHFIKYLVLIKRKFEEPLFSKGLIEATDQWIRENEASIKNSGGKKIKTYLTIDQLACLFKMLMDNGHLSDEPTRNIEGVCASFETKMVKNPSSNNLGQDFYKPTVKALDFWIDNFDKMAKRAIRLKQKIEP
;
A
#
# COMPACT_ATOMS: atom_id res chain seq x y z
N MET A 1 22.80 -21.46 42.16
CA MET A 1 23.06 -21.18 40.73
C MET A 1 21.74 -21.41 40.03
N GLU A 2 20.90 -20.39 40.03
CA GLU A 2 19.67 -20.34 39.24
C GLU A 2 19.99 -19.50 38.01
N THR A 3 20.02 -20.13 36.85
CA THR A 3 20.16 -19.45 35.57
C THR A 3 18.78 -18.97 35.13
N ASN A 4 18.56 -17.66 35.25
CA ASN A 4 17.47 -16.96 34.59
C ASN A 4 17.66 -17.09 33.07
N GLU A 5 16.90 -17.97 32.44
CA GLU A 5 16.61 -17.87 31.00
C GLU A 5 15.58 -16.76 30.81
N VAL A 6 16.09 -15.54 30.66
CA VAL A 6 15.35 -14.45 30.02
C VAL A 6 15.26 -14.80 28.55
N THR A 7 14.12 -15.33 28.10
CA THR A 7 13.80 -15.44 26.67
C THR A 7 13.67 -14.04 26.08
N GLU A 8 14.79 -13.52 25.56
CA GLU A 8 14.81 -12.46 24.54
C GLU A 8 14.14 -13.00 23.27
N LYS A 9 12.82 -12.89 23.18
CA LYS A 9 12.10 -12.84 21.91
C LYS A 9 12.18 -11.40 21.38
N HIS A 10 13.37 -10.99 20.94
CA HIS A 10 13.52 -9.74 20.20
C HIS A 10 13.31 -9.99 18.71
N ALA A 11 12.19 -9.44 18.22
CA ALA A 11 12.05 -8.78 16.92
C ALA A 11 12.78 -9.39 15.72
N SER A 12 12.21 -10.44 15.15
CA SER A 12 12.14 -10.55 13.68
C SER A 12 10.70 -10.30 13.27
N GLU A 13 10.29 -9.04 13.38
CA GLU A 13 9.02 -8.54 12.82
C GLU A 13 9.09 -8.75 11.31
N ASN A 14 8.16 -9.54 10.80
CA ASN A 14 8.08 -9.82 9.39
C ASN A 14 7.58 -8.55 8.70
N GLU A 15 8.19 -8.17 7.57
CA GLU A 15 7.66 -7.11 6.67
C GLU A 15 6.16 -7.29 6.33
N ASN A 16 5.63 -8.51 6.52
CA ASN A 16 4.22 -8.86 6.39
C ASN A 16 3.29 -8.24 7.46
N ASP A 17 3.82 -7.71 8.57
CA ASP A 17 2.99 -7.23 9.69
C ASP A 17 2.37 -5.85 9.44
N PHE A 18 2.87 -5.11 8.44
CA PHE A 18 2.35 -3.80 8.03
C PHE A 18 1.47 -3.85 6.77
N GLU A 19 1.32 -5.01 6.15
CA GLU A 19 0.40 -5.20 5.03
C GLU A 19 -1.05 -4.97 5.47
N ILE A 20 -1.87 -4.36 4.59
CA ILE A 20 -3.31 -4.33 4.77
C ILE A 20 -3.84 -5.75 4.58
N ASN A 21 -4.23 -6.38 5.68
CA ASN A 21 -4.71 -7.75 5.72
C ASN A 21 -6.18 -7.78 6.15
N THR A 22 -7.08 -8.18 5.24
CA THR A 22 -8.52 -8.18 5.51
C THR A 22 -8.92 -9.13 6.65
N GLY A 23 -8.26 -10.28 6.79
CA GLY A 23 -8.52 -11.25 7.84
C GLY A 23 -8.12 -10.74 9.23
N ARG A 24 -6.99 -10.03 9.32
CA ARG A 24 -6.56 -9.34 10.55
C ARG A 24 -7.53 -8.20 10.90
N ILE A 25 -7.89 -7.39 9.91
CA ILE A 25 -8.86 -6.31 10.10
C ILE A 25 -10.19 -6.88 10.61
N PHE A 26 -10.74 -7.89 9.96
CA PHE A 26 -11.98 -8.53 10.41
C PHE A 26 -11.85 -9.21 11.77
N SER A 27 -10.70 -9.79 12.11
CA SER A 27 -10.54 -10.43 13.41
C SER A 27 -10.60 -9.39 14.54
N ASN A 28 -9.93 -8.26 14.37
CA ASN A 28 -9.85 -7.17 15.35
C ASN A 28 -11.11 -6.28 15.39
N GLU A 29 -11.78 -6.13 14.25
CA GLU A 29 -12.99 -5.31 14.11
C GLU A 29 -14.30 -6.14 14.15
N GLY A 30 -14.25 -7.45 13.96
CA GLY A 30 -15.46 -8.28 13.86
C GLY A 30 -16.16 -8.56 15.19
N ASP A 31 -15.60 -8.11 16.32
CA ASP A 31 -16.16 -8.32 17.66
C ASP A 31 -17.24 -7.29 18.05
N TYR A 32 -17.78 -6.51 17.10
CA TYR A 32 -18.70 -5.39 17.38
C TYR A 32 -20.18 -5.75 17.50
N ALA A 33 -20.53 -7.03 17.43
CA ALA A 33 -21.89 -7.48 17.64
C ALA A 33 -22.04 -8.19 18.99
N ARG A 34 -22.32 -7.39 20.04
CA ARG A 34 -23.03 -7.76 21.27
C ARG A 34 -22.40 -8.84 22.16
N GLU A 35 -21.74 -8.40 23.22
CA GLU A 35 -21.82 -9.08 24.52
C GLU A 35 -22.81 -8.33 25.41
N GLY A 36 -23.55 -9.09 26.23
CA GLY A 36 -24.75 -8.66 26.92
C GLY A 36 -24.58 -7.47 27.88
N GLU A 37 -25.63 -6.65 27.93
CA GLU A 37 -26.01 -5.62 28.92
C GLU A 37 -25.01 -4.56 29.41
N GLU A 38 -23.70 -4.70 29.20
CA GLU A 38 -22.73 -3.63 29.33
C GLU A 38 -22.29 -3.19 27.93
N TYR A 39 -22.80 -2.05 27.48
CA TYR A 39 -22.38 -1.40 26.25
C TYR A 39 -20.86 -1.12 26.30
N LEU A 40 -20.05 -2.07 25.82
CA LEU A 40 -18.73 -1.75 25.31
C LEU A 40 -18.95 -0.69 24.22
N ALA A 41 -18.45 0.52 24.46
CA ALA A 41 -18.62 1.65 23.55
C ALA A 41 -18.31 1.18 22.12
N LYS A 42 -19.29 1.30 21.21
CA LYS A 42 -19.14 0.88 19.81
C LYS A 42 -17.83 1.46 19.28
N LYS A 43 -16.88 0.59 18.89
CA LYS A 43 -15.55 1.04 18.45
C LYS A 43 -15.61 1.85 17.15
N CYS A 44 -16.66 1.73 16.34
CA CYS A 44 -16.91 2.57 15.17
C CYS A 44 -18.43 2.70 14.87
N PRO A 45 -18.86 3.71 14.10
CA PRO A 45 -20.24 3.84 13.62
C PRO A 45 -20.72 2.66 12.77
N ASP A 46 -22.00 2.28 12.91
CA ASP A 46 -22.62 1.13 12.22
C ASP A 46 -22.44 1.18 10.69
N ARG A 47 -22.60 2.37 10.09
CA ARG A 47 -22.40 2.56 8.64
C ARG A 47 -20.98 2.21 8.17
N LEU A 48 -19.97 2.47 9.00
CA LEU A 48 -18.59 2.12 8.65
C LEU A 48 -18.32 0.63 8.86
N ALA A 49 -18.91 0.01 9.88
CA ALA A 49 -18.84 -1.43 10.09
C ALA A 49 -19.49 -2.19 8.91
N GLU A 50 -20.69 -1.79 8.50
CA GLU A 50 -21.38 -2.33 7.33
C GLU A 50 -20.56 -2.14 6.04
N SER A 51 -20.00 -0.93 5.83
CA SER A 51 -19.15 -0.66 4.68
C SER A 51 -17.90 -1.54 4.69
N LEU A 52 -17.26 -1.72 5.84
CA LEU A 52 -16.07 -2.57 5.98
C LEU A 52 -16.40 -4.03 5.67
N GLU A 53 -17.49 -4.56 6.24
CA GLU A 53 -17.91 -5.93 6.00
C GLU A 53 -18.21 -6.18 4.52
N MET A 54 -19.00 -5.30 3.89
CA MET A 54 -19.32 -5.38 2.47
C MET A 54 -18.08 -5.30 1.58
N THR A 55 -17.14 -4.41 1.92
CA THR A 55 -15.86 -4.30 1.22
C THR A 55 -15.05 -5.59 1.34
N ILE A 56 -14.89 -6.16 2.55
CA ILE A 56 -14.14 -7.40 2.74
C ILE A 56 -14.82 -8.57 2.01
N ARG A 57 -16.15 -8.70 2.09
CA ARG A 57 -16.90 -9.72 1.34
C ARG A 57 -16.61 -9.66 -0.16
N SER A 58 -16.73 -8.47 -0.75
CA SER A 58 -16.50 -8.28 -2.18
C SER A 58 -15.06 -8.61 -2.59
N LEU A 59 -14.09 -8.31 -1.73
CA LEU A 59 -12.69 -8.61 -2.01
C LEU A 59 -12.40 -10.12 -1.92
N LEU A 60 -12.93 -10.79 -0.90
CA LEU A 60 -12.79 -12.24 -0.77
C LEU A 60 -13.43 -12.97 -1.96
N GLU A 61 -14.63 -12.57 -2.36
CA GLU A 61 -15.31 -13.12 -3.53
C GLU A 61 -14.46 -12.99 -4.82
N LYS A 62 -13.84 -11.82 -5.04
CA LYS A 62 -13.08 -11.54 -6.27
C LYS A 62 -11.68 -12.15 -6.29
N HIS A 63 -11.05 -12.28 -5.12
CA HIS A 63 -9.61 -12.53 -5.04
C HIS A 63 -9.22 -13.80 -4.29
N THR A 64 -10.15 -14.51 -3.65
CA THR A 64 -9.85 -15.72 -2.87
C THR A 64 -10.69 -16.92 -3.31
N LYS A 65 -10.21 -18.14 -3.02
CA LYS A 65 -10.98 -19.37 -3.24
C LYS A 65 -11.97 -19.56 -2.09
N PRO A 66 -13.19 -20.04 -2.37
CA PRO A 66 -14.10 -20.40 -1.30
C PRO A 66 -13.52 -21.55 -0.48
N SER A 67 -13.66 -21.48 0.84
CA SER A 67 -13.23 -22.53 1.78
C SER A 67 -14.01 -23.82 1.54
N ILE A 68 -15.30 -23.70 1.22
CA ILE A 68 -16.16 -24.84 0.85
C ILE A 68 -16.97 -24.47 -0.38
N SER A 69 -17.05 -25.40 -1.33
CA SER A 69 -17.89 -25.28 -2.51
C SER A 69 -18.99 -26.33 -2.56
N SER A 70 -20.04 -26.01 -3.30
CA SER A 70 -21.09 -26.93 -3.70
C SER A 70 -20.54 -28.20 -4.36
N THR A 71 -20.97 -29.34 -3.82
CA THR A 71 -20.72 -30.71 -4.28
C THR A 71 -21.92 -31.56 -3.88
N ASN A 72 -22.09 -32.74 -4.49
CA ASN A 72 -23.16 -33.67 -4.12
C ASN A 72 -23.23 -33.97 -2.60
N SER A 73 -22.11 -33.86 -1.88
CA SER A 73 -22.03 -34.11 -0.43
C SER A 73 -22.19 -32.87 0.46
N THR A 74 -22.01 -31.65 -0.08
CA THR A 74 -21.97 -30.41 0.71
C THR A 74 -23.15 -29.47 0.44
N ASP A 75 -23.93 -29.71 -0.62
CA ASP A 75 -25.01 -28.82 -1.06
C ASP A 75 -26.06 -28.57 0.02
N ASN A 76 -26.61 -29.64 0.62
CA ASN A 76 -27.62 -29.51 1.68
C ASN A 76 -27.12 -28.69 2.88
N TYR A 77 -25.84 -28.84 3.23
CA TYR A 77 -25.24 -28.08 4.34
C TYR A 77 -25.09 -26.60 4.00
N LEU A 78 -24.61 -26.29 2.79
CA LEU A 78 -24.41 -24.91 2.36
C LEU A 78 -25.73 -24.18 2.11
N GLU A 79 -26.74 -24.88 1.57
CA GLU A 79 -28.09 -24.36 1.39
C GLU A 79 -28.73 -24.03 2.74
N LEU A 80 -28.70 -24.96 3.69
CA LEU A 80 -29.21 -24.73 5.04
C LEU A 80 -28.49 -23.57 5.73
N LYS A 81 -27.16 -23.47 5.58
CA LYS A 81 -26.40 -22.32 6.11
C LYS A 81 -26.83 -21.00 5.48
N HIS A 82 -26.97 -20.96 4.16
CA HIS A 82 -27.43 -19.78 3.44
C HIS A 82 -28.83 -19.36 3.89
N GLU A 83 -29.77 -20.30 4.00
CA GLU A 83 -31.14 -20.03 4.46
C GLU A 83 -31.17 -19.49 5.89
N LYS A 84 -30.40 -20.09 6.81
CA LYS A 84 -30.29 -19.61 8.20
C LYS A 84 -29.67 -18.21 8.32
N LEU A 85 -28.74 -17.86 7.43
CA LEU A 85 -28.19 -16.52 7.34
C LEU A 85 -29.21 -15.53 6.79
N ALA A 86 -29.96 -15.91 5.75
CA ALA A 86 -30.96 -15.07 5.09
C ALA A 86 -32.23 -14.85 5.95
N SER A 87 -32.65 -15.85 6.72
CA SER A 87 -33.82 -15.76 7.60
C SER A 87 -33.56 -14.95 8.87
N GLY A 88 -32.29 -14.59 9.15
CA GLY A 88 -31.91 -13.99 10.42
C GLY A 88 -32.04 -14.95 11.61
N GLU A 89 -32.28 -16.25 11.40
CA GLU A 89 -32.28 -17.24 12.50
C GLU A 89 -30.89 -17.36 13.14
N MET A 90 -29.82 -17.17 12.36
CA MET A 90 -28.48 -16.99 12.91
C MET A 90 -28.38 -15.76 13.81
N ALA A 91 -29.21 -14.72 13.64
CA ALA A 91 -29.24 -13.57 14.55
C ALA A 91 -29.76 -13.92 15.95
N HIS A 92 -30.60 -14.96 16.07
CA HIS A 92 -31.04 -15.49 17.35
C HIS A 92 -29.98 -16.39 18.02
N LEU A 93 -29.21 -17.16 17.25
CA LEU A 93 -28.04 -17.91 17.75
C LEU A 93 -26.82 -17.01 18.03
N GLN A 94 -26.72 -15.87 17.36
CA GLN A 94 -25.72 -14.80 17.62
C GLN A 94 -25.89 -14.18 19.02
N MET A 95 -27.10 -14.21 19.60
CA MET A 95 -27.30 -13.81 21.00
C MET A 95 -26.67 -14.80 22.01
N GLN A 96 -26.14 -15.94 21.54
CA GLN A 96 -25.54 -17.00 22.36
C GLN A 96 -24.03 -17.21 22.08
N ASN A 97 -23.28 -16.16 21.75
CA ASN A 97 -21.80 -16.13 21.67
C ASN A 97 -21.12 -16.71 20.40
N PHE A 98 -21.83 -16.96 19.30
CA PHE A 98 -21.20 -17.39 18.04
C PHE A 98 -21.03 -16.22 17.05
N LYS A 99 -19.79 -15.75 16.89
CA LYS A 99 -19.34 -14.80 15.84
C LYS A 99 -19.53 -15.46 14.47
N VAL A 100 -20.28 -14.82 13.56
CA VAL A 100 -20.36 -15.28 12.17
C VAL A 100 -19.09 -14.81 11.45
N ASP A 101 -18.16 -15.74 11.30
CA ASP A 101 -16.84 -15.56 10.70
C ASP A 101 -16.79 -15.96 9.22
N HIS A 102 -17.96 -16.20 8.61
CA HIS A 102 -18.09 -16.63 7.24
C HIS A 102 -19.34 -16.06 6.57
N PHE A 103 -19.38 -16.08 5.25
CA PHE A 103 -20.59 -15.83 4.47
C PHE A 103 -20.77 -16.90 3.40
N VAL A 104 -22.03 -17.11 2.98
CA VAL A 104 -22.37 -18.06 1.91
C VAL A 104 -22.92 -17.29 0.72
N LEU A 105 -22.29 -17.45 -0.43
CA LEU A 105 -22.73 -16.89 -1.71
C LEU A 105 -23.58 -17.93 -2.46
N LYS A 106 -24.72 -17.49 -2.98
CA LYS A 106 -25.64 -18.28 -3.81
C LYS A 106 -25.65 -17.73 -5.24
N LEU A 107 -25.26 -18.55 -6.21
CA LEU A 107 -25.16 -18.16 -7.62
C LEU A 107 -25.95 -19.11 -8.52
N GLU A 108 -26.50 -18.58 -9.61
CA GLU A 108 -27.15 -19.40 -10.66
C GLU A 108 -26.13 -20.14 -11.53
N TYR A 109 -24.95 -19.53 -11.71
CA TYR A 109 -23.87 -20.06 -12.52
C TYR A 109 -22.65 -20.33 -11.63
N PRO A 110 -21.80 -21.31 -11.99
CA PRO A 110 -20.59 -21.55 -11.23
C PRO A 110 -19.62 -20.36 -11.33
N ILE A 111 -18.76 -20.17 -10.32
CA ILE A 111 -17.67 -19.20 -10.41
C ILE A 111 -16.69 -19.67 -11.50
N GLU A 112 -16.50 -18.85 -12.51
CA GLU A 112 -15.54 -19.08 -13.60
C GLU A 112 -14.20 -18.40 -13.26
N GLY A 113 -13.07 -19.11 -13.37
CA GLY A 113 -11.74 -18.52 -13.16
C GLY A 113 -10.69 -19.48 -12.55
N PRO A 114 -9.45 -18.99 -12.30
CA PRO A 114 -8.36 -19.78 -11.70
C PRO A 114 -8.63 -20.16 -10.23
N ILE A 115 -9.67 -19.57 -9.66
CA ILE A 115 -10.19 -19.74 -8.31
C ILE A 115 -11.22 -20.91 -8.25
N GLN A 116 -11.24 -21.77 -9.28
CA GLN A 116 -12.22 -22.86 -9.36
C GLN A 116 -12.13 -23.81 -8.15
N PRO A 117 -13.27 -24.12 -7.51
CA PRO A 117 -13.35 -25.19 -6.55
C PRO A 117 -13.27 -26.57 -7.22
N SER A 118 -12.86 -27.57 -6.44
CA SER A 118 -12.83 -28.98 -6.85
C SER A 118 -14.27 -29.46 -7.07
N ARG A 119 -14.72 -29.49 -8.33
CA ARG A 119 -16.08 -29.92 -8.67
C ARG A 119 -16.24 -31.44 -8.55
N VAL A 120 -17.26 -31.86 -7.81
CA VAL A 120 -17.86 -33.21 -7.93
C VAL A 120 -19.38 -33.07 -7.85
N GLY A 121 -20.03 -32.87 -9.02
CA GLY A 121 -21.50 -32.81 -9.13
C GLY A 121 -22.05 -31.62 -9.91
N LYS A 122 -23.26 -31.78 -10.47
CA LYS A 122 -24.10 -30.69 -10.99
C LYS A 122 -25.23 -30.46 -9.96
N PRO A 123 -25.36 -29.28 -9.34
CA PRO A 123 -26.50 -28.99 -8.49
C PRO A 123 -27.77 -28.82 -9.34
N GLU A 124 -28.93 -29.05 -8.72
CA GLU A 124 -30.23 -29.00 -9.41
C GLU A 124 -30.67 -27.58 -9.81
N LYS A 125 -30.20 -26.53 -9.11
CA LYS A 125 -30.65 -25.14 -9.37
C LYS A 125 -29.64 -24.02 -9.08
N TYR A 126 -28.89 -24.10 -7.99
CA TYR A 126 -27.95 -23.06 -7.57
C TYR A 126 -26.61 -23.65 -7.13
N PHE A 127 -25.56 -22.84 -7.21
CA PHE A 127 -24.25 -23.12 -6.64
C PHE A 127 -24.08 -22.32 -5.35
N TYR A 128 -23.62 -22.99 -4.30
CA TYR A 128 -23.32 -22.37 -3.01
C TYR A 128 -21.81 -22.38 -2.73
N TYR A 129 -21.30 -21.29 -2.17
CA TYR A 129 -19.88 -21.11 -1.84
C TYR A 129 -19.73 -20.47 -0.47
N LEU A 130 -18.94 -21.07 0.42
CA LEU A 130 -18.64 -20.52 1.73
C LEU A 130 -17.26 -19.85 1.70
N PHE A 131 -17.21 -18.61 2.15
CA PHE A 131 -15.99 -17.83 2.34
C PHE A 131 -15.81 -17.51 3.82
N GLU A 132 -14.59 -17.59 4.31
CA GLU A 132 -14.23 -17.22 5.67
C GLU A 132 -13.66 -15.81 5.70
N PHE A 133 -14.21 -14.95 6.54
CA PHE A 133 -13.73 -13.57 6.70
C PHE A 133 -12.32 -13.48 7.27
N ARG A 134 -11.88 -14.52 8.01
CA ARG A 134 -10.54 -14.61 8.58
C ARG A 134 -9.47 -14.94 7.54
N GLU A 135 -9.87 -15.32 6.34
CA GLU A 135 -8.94 -15.62 5.26
C GLU A 135 -8.05 -14.39 4.98
N PRO A 136 -6.73 -14.52 5.06
CA PRO A 136 -5.83 -13.39 4.93
C PRO A 136 -5.70 -12.99 3.45
N LEU A 137 -6.37 -11.91 3.06
CA LEU A 137 -6.14 -11.25 1.77
C LEU A 137 -5.30 -9.99 1.97
N ARG A 138 -4.11 -9.99 1.36
CA ARG A 138 -3.17 -8.86 1.36
C ARG A 138 -3.58 -7.88 0.27
N ILE A 139 -3.80 -6.62 0.64
CA ILE A 139 -4.28 -5.58 -0.27
C ILE A 139 -3.17 -4.57 -0.53
N THR A 140 -2.92 -4.31 -1.81
CA THR A 140 -2.11 -3.18 -2.26
C THR A 140 -3.00 -2.13 -2.94
N ARG A 141 -2.52 -0.89 -2.99
CA ARG A 141 -3.25 0.22 -3.62
C ARG A 141 -3.65 -0.04 -5.07
N LYS A 142 -2.86 -0.84 -5.80
CA LYS A 142 -3.12 -1.15 -7.23
C LYS A 142 -4.23 -2.18 -7.44
N MET A 143 -4.58 -2.94 -6.40
CA MET A 143 -5.56 -4.04 -6.52
C MET A 143 -7.01 -3.56 -6.44
N VAL A 144 -7.26 -2.39 -5.86
CA VAL A 144 -8.59 -1.93 -5.49
C VAL A 144 -8.81 -0.47 -5.88
N ASP A 145 -10.05 -0.01 -5.90
CA ASP A 145 -10.35 1.40 -6.09
C ASP A 145 -9.90 2.26 -4.89
N ALA A 146 -9.79 3.57 -5.11
CA ALA A 146 -9.31 4.51 -4.10
C ALA A 146 -10.15 4.49 -2.81
N GLY A 147 -11.48 4.39 -2.91
CA GLY A 147 -12.37 4.41 -1.75
C GLY A 147 -12.22 3.16 -0.89
N THR A 148 -12.11 1.99 -1.54
CA THR A 148 -11.82 0.72 -0.88
C THR A 148 -10.46 0.74 -0.19
N PHE A 149 -9.42 1.22 -0.87
CA PHE A 149 -8.08 1.32 -0.28
C PHE A 149 -8.07 2.26 0.93
N GLU A 150 -8.69 3.44 0.82
CA GLU A 150 -8.80 4.41 1.91
C GLU A 150 -9.45 3.83 3.17
N LEU A 151 -10.55 3.09 3.00
CA LEU A 151 -11.24 2.47 4.11
C LEU A 151 -10.35 1.45 4.82
N LEU A 152 -9.75 0.53 4.05
CA LEU A 152 -8.92 -0.53 4.62
C LEU A 152 -7.62 0.01 5.23
N PHE A 153 -7.00 1.00 4.59
CA PHE A 153 -5.83 1.69 5.14
C PHE A 153 -6.16 2.37 6.47
N ALA A 154 -7.32 3.04 6.57
CA ALA A 154 -7.73 3.68 7.82
C ALA A 154 -7.90 2.65 8.96
N PHE A 155 -8.51 1.50 8.70
CA PHE A 155 -8.59 0.43 9.70
C PHE A 155 -7.23 -0.19 10.04
N ALA A 156 -6.35 -0.38 9.05
CA ALA A 156 -4.99 -0.85 9.29
C ALA A 156 -4.19 0.14 10.17
N LEU A 157 -4.27 1.45 9.86
CA LEU A 157 -3.63 2.51 10.63
C LEU A 157 -4.15 2.57 12.07
N ARG A 158 -5.47 2.39 12.26
CA ARG A 158 -6.07 2.31 13.60
C ARG A 158 -5.51 1.16 14.43
N GLN A 159 -5.25 0.02 13.80
CA GLN A 159 -4.75 -1.20 14.45
C GLN A 159 -3.23 -1.20 14.61
N CYS A 160 -2.54 -0.24 14.01
CA CYS A 160 -1.11 -0.06 14.17
C CYS A 160 -0.82 0.32 15.63
N ASP A 161 0.07 -0.45 16.26
CA ASP A 161 0.64 -0.06 17.54
C ASP A 161 1.50 1.18 17.31
N LEU A 162 1.30 2.20 18.15
CA LEU A 162 1.98 3.49 18.02
C LEU A 162 3.50 3.37 18.08
N SER A 163 4.04 2.36 18.76
CA SER A 163 5.48 2.07 18.79
C SER A 163 6.06 1.67 17.42
N TYR A 164 5.19 1.20 16.51
CA TYR A 164 5.53 0.79 15.15
C TYR A 164 4.97 1.72 14.08
N LEU A 165 4.46 2.89 14.46
CA LEU A 165 3.83 3.83 13.52
C LEU A 165 4.79 4.26 12.41
N VAL A 166 6.06 4.49 12.74
CA VAL A 166 7.07 4.93 11.76
C VAL A 166 7.29 3.87 10.70
N GLN A 167 7.51 2.62 11.11
CA GLN A 167 7.73 1.47 10.23
C GLN A 167 6.50 1.19 9.37
N PHE A 168 5.29 1.33 9.93
CA PHE A 168 4.04 1.24 9.19
C PHE A 168 3.96 2.30 8.08
N MET A 169 4.31 3.56 8.39
CA MET A 169 4.31 4.64 7.40
C MET A 169 5.34 4.41 6.30
N GLU A 170 6.58 4.08 6.66
CA GLU A 170 7.67 3.77 5.73
C GLU A 170 7.30 2.63 4.78
N TYR A 171 6.77 1.53 5.34
CA TYR A 171 6.28 0.40 4.56
C TYR A 171 5.28 0.85 3.49
N HIS A 172 4.27 1.63 3.88
CA HIS A 172 3.25 2.07 2.93
C HIS A 172 3.77 3.06 1.90
N ILE A 173 4.71 3.95 2.26
CA ILE A 173 5.37 4.84 1.30
C ILE A 173 6.02 4.04 0.18
N ASP A 174 6.82 3.04 0.54
CA ASP A 174 7.56 2.24 -0.44
C ASP A 174 6.64 1.35 -1.27
N HIS A 175 5.71 0.65 -0.62
CA HIS A 175 4.93 -0.41 -1.27
C HIS A 175 3.65 0.10 -1.96
N ASN A 176 3.05 1.18 -1.47
CA ASN A 176 1.75 1.67 -1.95
C ASN A 176 1.83 3.07 -2.58
N PHE A 177 2.91 3.81 -2.35
CA PHE A 177 3.11 5.17 -2.87
C PHE A 177 4.41 5.31 -3.68
N GLU A 178 5.10 4.21 -3.97
CA GLU A 178 6.30 4.18 -4.83
C GLU A 178 7.41 5.13 -4.33
N GLY A 179 7.53 5.31 -3.01
CA GLY A 179 8.50 6.22 -2.40
C GLY A 179 8.08 7.70 -2.40
N ASP A 180 6.90 8.06 -2.90
CA ASP A 180 6.45 9.46 -2.96
C ASP A 180 5.89 9.94 -1.61
N LEU A 181 6.81 10.39 -0.74
CA LEU A 181 6.50 10.94 0.58
C LEU A 181 5.53 12.14 0.51
N SER A 182 5.65 13.00 -0.50
CA SER A 182 4.82 14.21 -0.63
C SER A 182 3.37 13.84 -0.95
N HIS A 183 3.15 12.89 -1.86
CA HIS A 183 1.82 12.34 -2.12
C HIS A 183 1.28 11.59 -0.90
N PHE A 184 2.11 10.82 -0.22
CA PHE A 184 1.70 10.08 0.98
C PHE A 184 1.24 11.00 2.11
N ILE A 185 1.95 12.09 2.39
CA ILE A 185 1.53 13.09 3.41
C ILE A 185 0.17 13.68 3.05
N LYS A 186 -0.03 14.11 1.79
CA LYS A 186 -1.34 14.63 1.34
C LYS A 186 -2.44 13.59 1.52
N TYR A 187 -2.15 12.32 1.22
CA TYR A 187 -3.06 11.21 1.42
C TYR A 187 -3.40 11.00 2.90
N LEU A 188 -2.41 10.98 3.80
CA LEU A 188 -2.63 10.85 5.25
C LEU A 188 -3.50 11.97 5.81
N VAL A 189 -3.28 13.22 5.39
CA VAL A 189 -4.12 14.37 5.79
C VAL A 189 -5.58 14.14 5.36
N LEU A 190 -5.82 13.60 4.17
CA LEU A 190 -7.16 13.28 3.69
C LEU A 190 -7.80 12.14 4.50
N ILE A 191 -7.05 11.08 4.78
CA ILE A 191 -7.49 9.95 5.61
C ILE A 191 -7.89 10.44 6.99
N LYS A 192 -7.04 11.24 7.65
CA LYS A 192 -7.35 11.85 8.94
C LYS A 192 -8.63 12.66 8.88
N ARG A 193 -8.74 13.62 7.97
CA ARG A 193 -9.94 14.46 7.85
C ARG A 193 -11.23 13.65 7.66
N LYS A 194 -11.15 12.52 6.96
CA LYS A 194 -12.30 11.65 6.67
C LYS A 194 -12.68 10.73 7.84
N PHE A 195 -11.71 10.25 8.62
CA PHE A 195 -11.91 9.18 9.61
C PHE A 195 -11.50 9.54 11.05
N GLU A 196 -11.02 10.76 11.31
CA GLU A 196 -10.57 11.22 12.62
C GLU A 196 -11.62 11.03 13.71
N GLU A 197 -12.76 11.69 13.59
CA GLU A 197 -13.85 11.59 14.57
C GLU A 197 -14.45 10.17 14.69
N PRO A 198 -14.74 9.45 13.59
CA PRO A 198 -15.40 8.15 13.70
C PRO A 198 -14.48 6.96 14.01
N LEU A 199 -13.16 7.09 13.87
CA LEU A 199 -12.26 5.92 13.87
C LEU A 199 -10.98 6.08 14.70
N PHE A 200 -10.38 7.27 14.75
CA PHE A 200 -9.05 7.44 15.32
C PHE A 200 -9.07 7.91 16.78
N SER A 201 -8.19 7.32 17.59
CA SER A 201 -7.98 7.80 18.95
C SER A 201 -7.18 9.10 18.93
N LYS A 202 -7.33 9.94 19.98
CA LYS A 202 -6.53 11.17 20.14
C LYS A 202 -5.03 10.91 20.04
N GLY A 203 -4.53 9.85 20.70
CA GLY A 203 -3.12 9.49 20.66
C GLY A 203 -2.62 9.16 19.24
N LEU A 204 -3.42 8.44 18.44
CA LEU A 204 -3.07 8.15 17.05
C LEU A 204 -3.07 9.42 16.18
N ILE A 205 -4.04 10.31 16.38
CA ILE A 205 -4.13 11.59 15.67
C ILE A 205 -2.89 12.44 15.96
N GLU A 206 -2.52 12.58 17.24
CA GLU A 206 -1.37 13.34 17.71
C GLU A 206 -0.05 12.76 17.18
N ALA A 207 0.12 11.43 17.26
CA ALA A 207 1.30 10.74 16.73
C ALA A 207 1.42 10.91 15.21
N THR A 208 0.31 10.81 14.48
CA THR A 208 0.30 11.01 13.02
C THR A 208 0.59 12.48 12.66
N ASP A 209 0.06 13.45 13.41
CA ASP A 209 0.38 14.87 13.18
C ASP A 209 1.85 15.17 13.44
N GLN A 210 2.42 14.57 14.49
CA GLN A 210 3.83 14.73 14.79
C GLN A 210 4.68 14.19 13.64
N TRP A 211 4.39 12.97 13.17
CA TRP A 211 5.08 12.36 12.04
C TRP A 211 4.97 13.20 10.76
N ILE A 212 3.77 13.74 10.46
CA ILE A 212 3.55 14.64 9.31
C ILE A 212 4.41 15.89 9.45
N ARG A 213 4.44 16.55 10.61
CA ARG A 213 5.22 17.78 10.82
C ARG A 213 6.72 17.56 10.64
N GLU A 214 7.25 16.46 11.16
CA GLU A 214 8.66 16.08 11.03
C GLU A 214 9.05 15.86 9.56
N ASN A 215 8.21 15.15 8.81
CA ASN A 215 8.46 14.82 7.42
C ASN A 215 8.17 15.99 6.46
N GLU A 216 7.19 16.85 6.74
CA GLU A 216 7.00 18.10 6.00
C GLU A 216 8.17 19.06 6.17
N ALA A 217 8.72 19.16 7.39
CA ALA A 217 9.92 19.95 7.64
C ALA A 217 11.09 19.37 6.84
N SER A 218 11.22 18.04 6.77
CA SER A 218 12.19 17.37 5.91
C SER A 218 12.00 17.74 4.44
N ILE A 219 10.79 17.68 3.88
CA ILE A 219 10.48 18.09 2.49
C ILE A 219 10.81 19.56 2.24
N LYS A 220 10.45 20.46 3.17
CA LYS A 220 10.71 21.90 3.04
C LYS A 220 12.21 22.21 3.13
N ASN A 221 12.95 21.51 3.98
CA ASN A 221 14.40 21.65 4.14
C ASN A 221 15.18 20.93 3.02
N SER A 222 14.62 19.86 2.45
CA SER A 222 15.09 19.20 1.24
C SER A 222 14.58 19.88 -0.03
N GLY A 223 13.86 21.01 0.09
CA GLY A 223 13.64 21.99 -0.98
C GLY A 223 14.96 22.27 -1.68
N GLY A 224 15.14 21.60 -2.83
CA GLY A 224 16.42 21.04 -3.22
C GLY A 224 17.57 22.04 -3.24
N LYS A 225 18.73 21.61 -2.74
CA LYS A 225 20.00 22.00 -3.38
C LYS A 225 19.97 21.42 -4.79
N LYS A 226 19.20 22.07 -5.67
CA LYS A 226 19.18 21.72 -7.07
C LYS A 226 20.61 21.84 -7.59
N ILE A 227 21.09 20.81 -8.26
CA ILE A 227 22.42 20.87 -8.85
C ILE A 227 22.31 21.92 -9.97
N LYS A 228 23.07 23.01 -9.83
CA LYS A 228 23.13 24.04 -10.88
C LYS A 228 23.85 23.43 -12.06
N THR A 229 23.18 23.34 -13.19
CA THR A 229 23.76 22.92 -14.46
C THR A 229 23.60 24.03 -15.49
N TYR A 230 24.57 24.09 -16.40
CA TYR A 230 24.52 24.97 -17.57
C TYR A 230 23.80 24.30 -18.75
N LEU A 231 23.42 23.03 -18.61
CA LEU A 231 22.71 22.26 -19.64
C LEU A 231 21.20 22.48 -19.56
N THR A 232 20.56 22.64 -20.71
CA THR A 232 19.10 22.60 -20.81
C THR A 232 18.58 21.17 -20.56
N ILE A 233 17.28 21.06 -20.31
CA ILE A 233 16.61 19.75 -20.16
C ILE A 233 16.82 18.90 -21.42
N ASP A 234 16.72 19.50 -22.61
CA ASP A 234 16.97 18.80 -23.88
C ASP A 234 18.43 18.33 -24.04
N GLN A 235 19.40 19.11 -23.55
CA GLN A 235 20.81 18.74 -23.56
C GLN A 235 21.11 17.62 -22.56
N LEU A 236 20.46 17.63 -21.39
CA LEU A 236 20.53 16.53 -20.44
C LEU A 236 19.93 15.26 -21.04
N ALA A 237 18.74 15.33 -21.64
CA ALA A 237 18.10 14.19 -22.29
C ALA A 237 18.97 13.61 -23.43
N CYS A 238 19.61 14.48 -24.22
CA CYS A 238 20.54 14.07 -25.28
C CYS A 238 21.79 13.38 -24.71
N LEU A 239 22.37 13.92 -23.64
CA LEU A 239 23.50 13.32 -22.93
C LEU A 239 23.14 11.93 -22.38
N PHE A 240 21.98 11.79 -21.75
CA PHE A 240 21.49 10.51 -21.24
C PHE A 240 21.32 9.47 -22.35
N LYS A 241 20.71 9.87 -23.47
CA LYS A 241 20.56 9.00 -24.64
C LYS A 241 21.92 8.53 -25.17
N MET A 242 22.88 9.43 -25.31
CA MET A 242 24.23 9.08 -25.75
C MET A 242 24.93 8.10 -24.80
N LEU A 243 24.77 8.26 -23.49
CA LEU A 243 25.36 7.35 -22.50
C LEU A 243 24.72 5.95 -22.54
N MET A 244 23.41 5.86 -22.80
CA MET A 244 22.74 4.57 -23.04
C MET A 244 23.20 3.93 -24.36
N ASP A 245 23.24 4.70 -25.45
CA ASP A 245 23.64 4.20 -26.78
C ASP A 245 25.09 3.67 -26.80
N ASN A 246 25.95 4.15 -25.90
CA ASN A 246 27.35 3.69 -25.75
C ASN A 246 27.54 2.64 -24.65
N GLY A 247 26.46 2.11 -24.05
CA GLY A 247 26.52 1.04 -23.04
C GLY A 247 27.07 1.48 -21.68
N HIS A 248 27.15 2.79 -21.42
CA HIS A 248 27.57 3.33 -20.13
C HIS A 248 26.41 3.40 -19.11
N LEU A 249 25.17 3.23 -19.57
CA LEU A 249 23.96 3.14 -18.74
C LEU A 249 23.14 1.93 -19.22
N SER A 250 22.77 1.03 -18.30
CA SER A 250 21.81 -0.07 -18.54
C SER A 250 20.39 0.39 -18.22
N ASP A 251 19.37 -0.10 -18.94
CA ASP A 251 17.93 0.29 -18.99
C ASP A 251 17.15 0.55 -17.66
N GLU A 252 17.77 0.42 -16.49
CA GLU A 252 17.22 0.82 -15.20
C GLU A 252 17.24 2.34 -14.85
N PRO A 253 17.82 3.33 -15.58
CA PRO A 253 17.96 4.68 -15.07
C PRO A 253 16.78 5.54 -15.50
N THR A 254 15.84 5.09 -16.33
CA THR A 254 14.78 5.93 -16.92
C THR A 254 13.83 6.50 -15.87
N ARG A 255 13.54 5.73 -14.80
CA ARG A 255 12.85 6.23 -13.60
C ARG A 255 13.73 7.18 -12.76
N ASN A 256 15.04 6.94 -12.73
CA ASN A 256 16.00 7.84 -12.08
C ASN A 256 16.26 9.12 -12.89
N ILE A 257 16.05 9.13 -14.21
CA ILE A 257 16.28 10.27 -15.09
C ILE A 257 15.28 11.37 -14.79
N GLU A 258 14.00 11.05 -14.56
CA GLU A 258 13.00 12.05 -14.15
C GLU A 258 13.34 12.65 -12.78
N GLY A 259 13.75 11.83 -11.80
CA GLY A 259 14.20 12.30 -10.49
C GLY A 259 15.49 13.13 -10.54
N VAL A 260 16.43 12.74 -11.39
CA VAL A 260 17.71 13.43 -11.61
C VAL A 260 17.47 14.76 -12.34
N CYS A 261 16.66 14.77 -13.41
CA CYS A 261 16.23 16.00 -14.12
C CYS A 261 15.43 16.94 -13.22
N ALA A 262 14.53 16.43 -12.36
CA ALA A 262 13.82 17.22 -11.37
C ALA A 262 14.74 17.82 -10.29
N SER A 263 15.91 17.22 -10.08
CA SER A 263 16.95 17.69 -9.15
C SER A 263 17.88 18.75 -9.75
N PHE A 264 17.75 19.12 -11.03
CA PHE A 264 18.56 20.17 -11.66
C PHE A 264 17.82 21.52 -11.72
N GLU A 265 18.57 22.61 -11.56
CA GLU A 265 18.09 23.96 -11.85
C GLU A 265 18.94 24.55 -12.98
N THR A 266 18.32 24.76 -14.13
CA THR A 266 18.99 25.35 -15.28
C THR A 266 19.18 26.84 -15.04
N LYS A 267 20.42 27.28 -14.80
CA LYS A 267 20.75 28.71 -14.74
C LYS A 267 21.20 29.18 -16.10
N MET A 268 20.25 29.48 -16.99
CA MET A 268 20.58 30.23 -18.20
C MET A 268 20.88 31.69 -17.84
N VAL A 269 22.14 31.97 -17.51
CA VAL A 269 22.73 33.25 -17.90
C VAL A 269 23.09 33.06 -19.37
N LYS A 270 22.43 33.80 -20.27
CA LYS A 270 22.86 33.93 -21.66
C LYS A 270 24.32 34.37 -21.66
N ASN A 271 25.25 33.41 -21.77
CA ASN A 271 26.65 33.74 -21.98
C ASN A 271 26.86 33.82 -23.50
N PRO A 272 27.20 34.99 -24.07
CA PRO A 272 27.22 35.20 -25.53
C PRO A 272 28.44 34.60 -26.25
N SER A 273 29.15 33.64 -25.65
CA SER A 273 30.51 33.26 -26.08
C SER A 273 30.76 31.76 -26.23
N SER A 274 29.82 31.01 -26.81
CA SER A 274 30.16 29.70 -27.41
C SER A 274 29.26 29.37 -28.59
N ASN A 275 29.58 29.94 -29.75
CA ASN A 275 28.92 29.61 -31.03
C ASN A 275 29.03 28.13 -31.44
N ASN A 276 29.71 27.27 -30.67
CA ASN A 276 29.93 25.87 -31.03
C ASN A 276 29.27 24.86 -30.09
N LEU A 277 28.74 25.27 -28.93
CA LEU A 277 28.18 24.31 -27.96
C LEU A 277 26.95 23.56 -28.50
N GLY A 278 26.22 24.20 -29.43
CA GLY A 278 25.08 23.59 -30.11
C GLY A 278 25.44 22.60 -31.22
N GLN A 279 26.63 22.67 -31.83
CA GLN A 279 27.03 21.72 -32.88
C GLN A 279 27.77 20.50 -32.32
N ASP A 280 28.57 20.68 -31.27
CA ASP A 280 29.35 19.59 -30.65
C ASP A 280 28.49 18.63 -29.81
N PHE A 281 27.25 19.01 -29.45
CA PHE A 281 26.35 18.17 -28.66
C PHE A 281 25.61 17.12 -29.50
N TYR A 282 25.26 17.43 -30.75
CA TYR A 282 24.50 16.50 -31.61
C TYR A 282 25.40 15.56 -32.43
N LYS A 283 26.72 15.83 -32.50
CA LYS A 283 27.75 14.94 -33.05
C LYS A 283 29.07 15.08 -32.25
N PRO A 284 29.16 14.46 -31.08
CA PRO A 284 30.32 14.62 -30.21
C PRO A 284 31.53 13.91 -30.81
N THR A 285 32.69 14.58 -30.76
CA THR A 285 33.98 13.91 -30.95
C THR A 285 34.26 12.99 -29.76
N VAL A 286 35.08 11.94 -29.94
CA VAL A 286 35.43 10.98 -28.86
C VAL A 286 35.90 11.70 -27.58
N LYS A 287 36.71 12.76 -27.73
CA LYS A 287 37.19 13.58 -26.60
C LYS A 287 36.08 14.36 -25.89
N ALA A 288 35.05 14.79 -26.62
CA ALA A 288 33.88 15.43 -26.02
C ALA A 288 33.03 14.41 -25.26
N LEU A 289 32.93 13.18 -25.76
CA LEU A 289 32.26 12.07 -25.08
C LEU A 289 32.94 11.77 -23.73
N ASP A 290 34.26 11.59 -23.73
CA ASP A 290 35.04 11.33 -22.51
C ASP A 290 34.87 12.46 -21.47
N PHE A 291 34.89 13.73 -21.93
CA PHE A 291 34.65 14.89 -21.07
C PHE A 291 33.26 14.88 -20.43
N TRP A 292 32.23 14.49 -21.19
CA TRP A 292 30.86 14.44 -20.70
C TRP A 292 30.60 13.21 -19.83
N ILE A 293 31.20 12.06 -20.12
CA ILE A 293 31.20 10.88 -19.25
C ILE A 293 31.81 11.27 -17.90
N ASP A 294 33.01 11.85 -17.88
CA ASP A 294 33.69 12.27 -16.65
C ASP A 294 32.87 13.27 -15.84
N ASN A 295 32.20 14.22 -16.50
CA ASN A 295 31.35 15.19 -15.83
C ASN A 295 30.05 14.56 -15.33
N PHE A 296 29.43 13.67 -16.10
CA PHE A 296 28.26 12.92 -15.68
C PHE A 296 28.57 12.05 -14.46
N ASP A 297 29.70 11.37 -14.47
CA ASP A 297 30.18 10.54 -13.38
C ASP A 297 30.40 11.37 -12.10
N LYS A 298 30.99 12.56 -12.24
CA LYS A 298 31.14 13.54 -11.14
C LYS A 298 29.79 14.05 -10.64
N MET A 299 28.84 14.31 -11.54
CA MET A 299 27.48 14.76 -11.20
C MET A 299 26.68 13.66 -10.51
N ALA A 300 26.72 12.43 -11.02
CA ALA A 300 26.07 11.24 -10.46
C ALA A 300 26.66 10.91 -9.08
N LYS A 301 27.99 10.84 -8.93
CA LYS A 301 28.65 10.66 -7.62
C LYS A 301 28.27 11.76 -6.63
N ARG A 302 28.13 13.00 -7.10
CA ARG A 302 27.68 14.13 -6.26
C ARG A 302 26.20 14.01 -5.88
N ALA A 303 25.33 13.57 -6.78
CA ALA A 303 23.92 13.33 -6.52
C ALA A 303 23.73 12.18 -5.52
N ILE A 304 24.46 11.07 -5.69
CA ILE A 304 24.48 9.93 -4.74
C ILE A 304 24.94 10.39 -3.35
N ARG A 305 26.05 11.14 -3.26
CA ARG A 305 26.53 11.69 -1.98
C ARG A 305 25.57 12.70 -1.35
N LEU A 306 24.78 13.40 -2.16
CA LEU A 306 23.73 14.30 -1.66
C LEU A 306 22.54 13.50 -1.13
N LYS A 307 22.12 12.44 -1.84
CA LYS A 307 21.08 11.52 -1.38
C LYS A 307 21.46 10.86 -0.05
N GLN A 308 22.68 10.32 0.06
CA GLN A 308 23.23 9.74 1.29
C GLN A 308 23.45 10.73 2.45
N LYS A 309 23.37 12.04 2.21
CA LYS A 309 23.43 13.06 3.27
C LYS A 309 22.06 13.53 3.71
N ILE A 310 21.04 13.21 2.94
CA ILE A 310 19.64 13.56 3.20
C ILE A 310 18.93 12.37 3.88
N GLU A 311 19.35 11.15 3.57
CA GLU A 311 18.97 9.89 4.23
C GLU A 311 20.14 9.46 5.15
N PRO A 312 20.13 9.75 6.46
CA PRO A 312 21.18 9.33 7.40
C PRO A 312 21.20 7.83 7.68
#